data_AF-A0A7Y0UTP3-F1
#
_entry.id   AF-A0A7Y0UTP3-F1
#
_cell.length_a   1.000
_cell.length_b   1.000
_cell.length_c   1.000
_cell.angle_alpha   90.00
_cell.angle_beta   90.00
_cell.angle_gamma   90.00
#
_symmetry.space_group_name_H-M   'P 1'
#
loop_
_entity.id
_entity.type
_entity.pdbx_description
1 polymer ?
#
loop_
_entity_poly.entity_id
_entity_poly.type
_entity_poly.pdbx_seq_one_letter_code
_entity_poly.pdbx_strand_id
1 'polypeptide(L)' 'MTPPVAFVDQLADGAVFARELGFIQDVDMLAALAASGVITASEHEAFYTRLAEMCRPVYQRRKLSVLTG' A
#
# COMPACT_ATOMS: atom_id res chain seq x y z
N MET A 1 -4.30 -34.10 -6.68
CA MET A 1 -3.48 -32.97 -7.17
C MET A 1 -4.38 -31.75 -7.23
N THR A 2 -4.17 -30.78 -6.34
CA THR A 2 -4.87 -29.49 -6.38
C THR A 2 -4.30 -28.70 -7.57
N PRO A 3 -5.12 -28.18 -8.50
CA PRO A 3 -4.59 -27.39 -9.60
C PRO A 3 -3.85 -26.18 -9.02
N PRO A 4 -2.70 -25.76 -9.61
CA PRO A 4 -2.07 -24.51 -9.22
C PRO A 4 -3.11 -23.41 -9.42
N VAL A 5 -3.41 -22.66 -8.35
CA VAL A 5 -4.26 -21.48 -8.40
C VAL A 5 -3.67 -20.62 -9.51
N ALA A 6 -4.39 -20.46 -10.62
CA ALA A 6 -3.98 -19.57 -11.68
C ALA A 6 -3.68 -18.22 -11.01
N PHE A 7 -2.47 -17.70 -11.19
CA PHE A 7 -2.15 -16.33 -10.81
C PHE A 7 -2.99 -15.42 -11.71
N VAL A 8 -4.27 -15.26 -11.34
CA VAL A 8 -5.13 -14.25 -11.92
C VAL A 8 -4.50 -12.95 -11.48
N ASP A 9 -3.92 -12.23 -12.44
CA ASP A 9 -3.43 -10.89 -12.21
C ASP A 9 -4.60 -10.06 -11.67
N GLN A 10 -4.59 -9.82 -10.36
CA GLN A 10 -5.69 -9.15 -9.67
C GLN A 10 -5.88 -7.73 -10.21
N LEU A 11 -4.83 -7.15 -10.83
CA LEU A 11 -4.89 -5.83 -11.46
C LEU A 11 -5.55 -5.86 -12.84
N ALA A 12 -5.80 -7.03 -13.42
CA ALA A 12 -6.65 -7.14 -14.61
C ALA A 12 -8.11 -6.75 -14.30
N ASP A 13 -8.52 -6.80 -13.04
CA ASP A 13 -9.78 -6.23 -12.57
C ASP A 13 -9.62 -4.71 -12.37
N GLY A 14 -10.37 -3.92 -13.15
CA GLY A 14 -10.31 -2.46 -13.12
C GLY A 14 -10.70 -1.85 -11.77
N ALA A 15 -11.58 -2.49 -10.99
CA ALA A 15 -11.95 -2.01 -9.67
C ALA A 15 -10.82 -2.27 -8.65
N VAL A 16 -10.11 -3.40 -8.78
CA VAL A 16 -8.92 -3.67 -7.97
C VAL A 16 -7.80 -2.70 -8.32
N PHE A 17 -7.56 -2.47 -9.62
CA PHE A 17 -6.55 -1.52 -10.07
C PHE A 17 -6.83 -0.09 -9.57
N ALA A 18 -8.08 0.39 -9.70
CA ALA A 18 -8.45 1.72 -9.22
C ALA A 18 -8.28 1.87 -7.70
N ARG A 19 -8.64 0.83 -6.93
CA ARG A 19 -8.44 0.80 -5.47
C ARG A 19 -6.95 0.83 -5.12
N GLU A 20 -6.13 0.06 -5.82
CA GLU A 20 -4.68 0.04 -5.61
C GLU A 20 -4.04 1.40 -5.95
N LEU A 21 -4.46 2.00 -7.06
CA LEU A 21 -3.96 3.31 -7.47
C LEU A 21 -4.34 4.40 -6.44
N GLY A 22 -5.57 4.38 -5.93
CA GLY A 22 -5.99 5.28 -4.86
C GLY A 22 -5.20 5.07 -3.56
N PHE A 23 -4.98 3.81 -3.18
CA PHE A 23 -4.15 3.49 -2.02
C PHE A 23 -2.73 4.07 -2.14
N ILE A 24 -2.08 3.93 -3.30
CA ILE A 24 -0.74 4.49 -3.54
C ILE A 24 -0.74 6.01 -3.39
N GLN A 25 -1.72 6.69 -3.98
CA GLN A 25 -1.85 8.16 -3.89
C GLN A 25 -2.04 8.63 -2.44
N ASP A 26 -2.89 7.95 -1.68
CA ASP A 26 -3.16 8.28 -0.28
C ASP A 26 -1.92 8.07 0.61
N VAL A 27 -1.15 7.01 0.36
CA VAL A 27 0.13 6.76 1.06
C VAL A 27 1.15 7.85 0.76
N ASP A 28 1.27 8.28 -0.50
CA ASP A 28 2.18 9.36 -0.89
C ASP A 28 1.79 10.69 -0.23
N MET A 29 0.49 10.98 -0.17
CA MET A 29 -0.02 12.15 0.54
C MET A 29 0.29 12.08 2.04
N LEU A 30 0.10 10.92 2.66
CA LEU A 30 0.42 10.71 4.07
C LEU A 30 1.92 10.92 4.35
N ALA A 31 2.78 10.44 3.47
CA ALA A 31 4.23 10.65 3.56
C ALA A 31 4.58 12.14 3.43
N ALA A 32 3.92 12.89 2.53
CA ALA A 32 4.12 14.33 2.39
C ALA A 32 3.66 15.11 3.64
N LEU A 33 2.55 14.71 4.27
CA LEU A 33 2.08 15.30 5.53
C LEU A 33 3.06 15.05 6.67
N ALA A 34 3.66 13.85 6.75
CA ALA A 34 4.68 13.56 7.73
C ALA A 34 5.98 14.35 7.48
N ALA A 35 6.42 14.44 6.22
CA ALA A 35 7.62 15.19 5.83
C ALA A 35 7.50 16.70 6.10
N SER A 36 6.28 17.26 5.98
CA SER A 36 5.97 18.66 6.31
C SER A 36 5.74 18.90 7.80
N GLY A 37 5.75 17.85 8.63
CA GLY A 37 5.54 17.94 10.08
C GLY A 37 4.09 18.21 10.49
N VAL A 38 3.13 18.08 9.57
CA VAL A 38 1.69 18.22 9.86
C VAL A 38 1.21 17.06 10.73
N ILE A 39 1.78 15.88 10.56
CA ILE A 39 1.54 14.70 11.39
C ILE A 39 2.86 14.13 11.89
N THR A 40 2.80 13.51 13.07
CA THR A 40 3.92 12.78 13.65
C THR A 40 4.16 11.44 12.96
N ALA A 41 5.35 10.86 13.17
CA ALA A 41 5.67 9.52 12.66
C ALA A 41 4.71 8.44 13.20
N SER A 42 4.26 8.55 14.46
CA SER A 42 3.28 7.64 15.05
C SER A 42 1.90 7.76 14.41
N GLU A 43 1.48 8.98 14.08
CA GLU A 43 0.21 9.22 13.39
C GLU A 43 0.27 8.69 11.95
N HIS A 44 1.38 8.92 11.25
CA HIS A 44 1.64 8.33 9.94
C HIS A 44 1.49 6.81 9.96
N GLU A 45 2.14 6.10 10.90
CA GLU A 45 2.01 4.64 10.98
C GLU A 45 0.58 4.17 11.31
N ALA A 46 -0.12 4.90 12.19
CA ALA A 46 -1.51 4.59 12.53
C ALA A 46 -2.46 4.78 11.32
N PHE A 47 -2.32 5.88 10.59
CA PHE A 47 -3.12 6.16 9.39
C PHE A 47 -2.81 5.17 8.27
N TYR A 48 -1.53 4.87 8.04
CA TYR A 48 -1.12 3.87 7.07
C TYR A 48 -1.75 2.50 7.37
N THR A 49 -1.72 2.07 8.63
CA THR A 49 -2.28 0.77 9.03
C THR A 49 -3.77 0.70 8.77
N ARG A 50 -4.53 1.73 9.15
CA ARG A 50 -5.98 1.81 8.88
C ARG A 50 -6.28 1.80 7.39
N LEU A 51 -5.53 2.56 6.61
CA LEU A 51 -5.68 2.62 5.15
C LEU A 51 -5.43 1.26 4.51
N ALA A 52 -4.38 0.56 4.93
CA ALA A 52 -4.06 -0.78 4.45
C ALA A 52 -5.14 -1.81 4.80
N GLU A 53 -5.75 -1.72 5.98
CA GLU A 53 -6.86 -2.60 6.37
C GLU A 53 -8.12 -2.38 5.52
N MET A 54 -8.44 -1.12 5.18
CA MET A 54 -9.60 -0.76 4.37
C MET A 54 -9.41 -1.12 2.90
N CYS A 55 -8.26 -0.76 2.33
CA CYS A 55 -8.00 -0.94 0.90
C CYS A 55 -7.52 -2.34 0.56
N ARG A 56 -6.97 -3.10 1.54
CA ARG A 56 -6.36 -4.42 1.35
C ARG A 56 -5.48 -4.43 0.10
N PRO A 57 -4.41 -3.62 0.09
CA PRO A 57 -3.61 -3.41 -1.10
C PRO A 57 -2.96 -4.72 -1.54
N VAL A 58 -2.84 -4.87 -2.85
CA VAL A 58 -2.17 -6.01 -3.49
C VAL A 58 -0.66 -5.87 -3.27
N TYR A 59 -0.12 -4.65 -3.36
CA TYR A 59 1.29 -4.41 -3.11
C TYR A 59 1.58 -4.29 -1.61
N GLN A 60 2.57 -5.05 -1.15
CA GLN A 60 3.06 -4.94 0.21
C GLN A 60 4.08 -3.80 0.34
N ARG A 61 4.03 -3.11 1.49
CA ARG A 61 5.04 -2.11 1.85
C ARG A 61 6.42 -2.75 1.80
N ARG A 62 7.29 -2.28 0.92
CA ARG A 62 8.71 -2.64 0.98
C ARG A 62 9.29 -2.00 2.23
N LYS A 63 9.63 -2.82 3.23
CA LYS A 63 10.67 -2.42 4.20
C LYS A 63 11.97 -2.36 3.39
N LEU A 64 12.44 -1.16 3.08
CA LEU A 64 13.76 -0.92 2.52
C LEU A 64 14.82 -1.30 3.56
N SER A 65 15.00 -2.58 3.85
CA SER A 65 16.08 -3.11 4.68
C SER A 65 17.15 -3.82 3.86
N VAL A 66 17.04 -3.84 2.52
CA VAL A 66 18.05 -4.44 1.62
C VAL A 66 18.16 -3.62 0.34
N LEU A 67 18.86 -2.50 0.40
CA LEU A 67 19.45 -1.81 -0.76
C LEU A 67 20.73 -1.07 -0.34
N THR A 68 21.45 -1.59 0.66
CA THR A 68 22.89 -1.37 0.81
C THR A 68 23.58 -2.49 0.04
N GLY A 69 23.67 -2.32 -1.27
CA GLY A 69 24.53 -3.07 -2.17
C GLY A 69 25.45 -2.10 -2.87
#